data_AF-A0A971TCS0-F1
#
_entry.id   AF-A0A971TCS0-F1
#
_cell.length_a   1.000
_cell.length_b   1.000
_cell.length_c   1.000
_cell.angle_alpha   90.00
_cell.angle_beta   90.00
_cell.angle_gamma   90.00
#
_symmetry.space_group_name_H-M   'P 1'
#
loop_
_entity.id
_entity.type
_entity.pdbx_description
1 polymer ?
#
loop_
_entity_poly.entity_id
_entity_poly.type
_entity_poly.pdbx_seq_one_letter_code
_entity_poly.pdbx_strand_id
1 'polypeptide(L)'
;ERRPAEAEQERTARRTVFDAQGRTRLPGVSVRSEGQAPTGDPATDEAYDGLGLTHGLFLEVYGRDSLDARGLPLLATVHYGQRYDNAFWDGDQMVFGDGDGVIFGRFTASLDVIAHELAHGVTQYTSGLAYRGQPGALNEHISDVFGVLVVQHSRGQTAAEADWLIGADLLLPGVQGKALRSMIEPGTAYDDPRLGRDPQPAHMDDFVVTTADYGGVHINSGIPSRAFVLAALELGGYAWERAGQIWFDTITADIAADCDFATFAALTAAAAERRFGSGSPEHRAVLHAWAAVGVMQQQPDAGDGEGGQPGGESDDQRPDGQVPEGDLSEAEVLVQRTGGLAGIVKENRVRLDELDDEDARAWKRLLTGPELRAAARAEPAAGADRFWYRVCCDEPEVDVEVPEPALAEPTLDLLERTLDAAD
;
A
#
# COMPACT_ATOMS: atom_id res chain seq x y z
N GLU A 1 -39.43 -33.98 0.00
CA GLU A 1 -39.37 -32.51 0.12
C GLU A 1 -38.36 -32.16 1.21
N ARG A 2 -37.18 -31.68 0.82
CA ARG A 2 -36.19 -31.11 1.77
C ARG A 2 -36.49 -29.62 1.89
N ARG A 3 -36.43 -29.08 3.11
CA ARG A 3 -36.85 -27.72 3.45
C ARG A 3 -35.98 -26.67 2.73
N PRO A 4 -36.54 -25.53 2.29
CA PRO A 4 -35.81 -24.44 1.67
C PRO A 4 -35.08 -23.54 2.69
N ALA A 5 -34.57 -24.09 3.80
CA ALA A 5 -33.98 -23.33 4.91
C ALA A 5 -32.46 -23.54 5.09
N GLU A 6 -31.80 -24.27 4.19
CA GLU A 6 -30.35 -24.58 4.26
C GLU A 6 -29.52 -23.81 3.20
N ALA A 7 -30.07 -22.76 2.56
CA ALA A 7 -29.40 -22.06 1.45
C ALA A 7 -29.48 -20.52 1.53
N GLU A 8 -29.58 -19.97 2.73
CA GLU A 8 -29.26 -18.56 3.00
C GLU A 8 -28.19 -18.59 4.08
N GLN A 9 -26.96 -18.90 3.67
CA GLN A 9 -25.82 -18.62 4.53
C GLN A 9 -25.86 -17.11 4.71
N GLU A 10 -26.22 -16.64 5.91
CA GLU A 10 -26.26 -15.22 6.24
C GLU A 10 -24.95 -14.60 5.74
N ARG A 11 -25.04 -13.69 4.75
CA ARG A 11 -23.90 -12.95 4.20
C ARG A 11 -23.48 -11.91 5.22
N THR A 12 -23.06 -12.37 6.39
CA THR A 12 -22.60 -11.55 7.50
C THR A 12 -21.09 -11.67 7.60
N ALA A 13 -20.47 -10.58 8.04
CA ALA A 13 -19.04 -10.57 8.27
C ALA A 13 -18.66 -11.69 9.26
N ARG A 14 -17.50 -12.32 9.03
CA ARG A 14 -16.92 -13.31 9.95
C ARG A 14 -15.57 -12.82 10.40
N ARG A 15 -15.54 -12.03 11.47
CA ARG A 15 -14.33 -11.33 11.91
C ARG A 15 -13.64 -12.08 13.05
N THR A 16 -12.32 -12.05 13.05
CA THR A 16 -11.53 -12.41 14.23
C THR A 16 -10.30 -11.51 14.32
N VAL A 17 -10.16 -10.85 15.47
CA VAL A 17 -9.00 -10.03 15.82
C VAL A 17 -8.12 -10.81 16.79
N PHE A 18 -6.81 -10.77 16.52
CA PHE A 18 -5.74 -11.36 17.29
C PHE A 18 -4.81 -10.27 17.82
N ASP A 19 -4.06 -10.59 18.87
CA ASP A 19 -3.05 -9.76 19.50
C ASP A 19 -1.69 -10.45 19.38
N ALA A 20 -0.73 -9.77 18.74
CA ALA A 20 0.64 -10.26 18.58
C ALA A 20 1.53 -9.97 19.81
N GLN A 21 1.05 -9.18 20.78
CA GLN A 21 1.69 -8.91 22.06
C GLN A 21 3.09 -8.29 21.93
N GLY A 22 3.24 -7.38 20.97
CA GLY A 22 4.50 -6.71 20.66
C GLY A 22 5.53 -7.59 19.93
N ARG A 23 5.11 -8.77 19.43
CA ARG A 23 5.95 -9.69 18.66
C ARG A 23 5.59 -9.66 17.18
N THR A 24 6.39 -10.30 16.34
CA THR A 24 6.18 -10.36 14.89
C THR A 24 5.59 -11.70 14.40
N ARG A 25 5.21 -12.60 15.33
CA ARG A 25 4.63 -13.91 15.01
C ARG A 25 3.11 -13.83 14.81
N LEU A 26 2.66 -14.08 13.59
CA LEU A 26 1.24 -14.10 13.21
C LEU A 26 0.58 -15.49 13.41
N PRO A 27 -0.76 -15.54 13.61
CA PRO A 27 -1.66 -14.41 13.85
C PRO A 27 -1.61 -13.92 15.31
N GLY A 28 -0.92 -14.61 16.22
CA GLY A 28 -0.93 -14.27 17.66
C GLY A 28 -2.07 -14.93 18.43
N VAL A 29 -2.57 -14.29 19.48
CA VAL A 29 -3.62 -14.82 20.37
C VAL A 29 -4.96 -14.20 20.01
N SER A 30 -6.01 -15.01 19.83
CA SER A 30 -7.35 -14.48 19.52
C SER A 30 -7.91 -13.70 20.71
N VAL A 31 -8.35 -12.46 20.46
CA VAL A 31 -8.85 -11.53 21.49
C VAL A 31 -10.29 -11.09 21.28
N ARG A 32 -10.79 -11.08 20.03
CA ARG A 32 -12.20 -10.76 19.72
C ARG A 32 -12.67 -11.51 18.47
N SER A 33 -13.81 -12.19 18.55
CA SER A 33 -14.44 -12.91 17.43
C SER A 33 -15.81 -12.35 17.09
N GLU A 34 -16.37 -12.79 15.96
CA GLU A 34 -17.70 -12.39 15.50
C GLU A 34 -18.77 -12.48 16.61
N GLY A 35 -19.56 -11.42 16.77
CA GLY A 35 -20.60 -11.31 17.80
C GLY A 35 -20.13 -11.05 19.24
N GLN A 36 -18.82 -11.02 19.52
CA GLN A 36 -18.32 -10.71 20.87
C GLN A 36 -18.35 -9.20 21.17
N ALA A 37 -18.60 -8.88 22.45
CA ALA A 37 -18.59 -7.51 22.95
C ALA A 37 -17.19 -6.85 22.81
N PRO A 38 -17.12 -5.51 22.79
CA PRO A 38 -15.86 -4.78 22.81
C PRO A 38 -14.93 -5.22 23.95
N THR A 39 -13.62 -5.27 23.69
CA THR A 39 -12.62 -5.75 24.65
C THR A 39 -12.17 -4.66 25.61
N GLY A 40 -12.33 -3.37 25.22
CA GLY A 40 -11.80 -2.22 25.94
C GLY A 40 -10.37 -1.86 25.56
N ASP A 41 -9.74 -2.62 24.66
CA ASP A 41 -8.53 -2.21 23.95
C ASP A 41 -8.94 -1.47 22.65
N PRO A 42 -8.58 -0.19 22.50
CA PRO A 42 -8.91 0.58 21.31
C PRO A 42 -8.44 -0.05 20.01
N ALA A 43 -7.23 -0.63 19.97
CA ALA A 43 -6.69 -1.18 18.72
C ALA A 43 -7.51 -2.38 18.25
N THR A 44 -7.80 -3.30 19.17
CA THR A 44 -8.67 -4.45 18.90
C THR A 44 -10.07 -4.02 18.46
N ASP A 45 -10.67 -3.04 19.15
CA ASP A 45 -12.04 -2.63 18.91
C ASP A 45 -12.20 -1.87 17.58
N GLU A 46 -11.26 -0.97 17.28
CA GLU A 46 -11.19 -0.24 16.01
C GLU A 46 -10.96 -1.17 14.82
N ALA A 47 -10.02 -2.12 14.91
CA ALA A 47 -9.80 -3.12 13.88
C ALA A 47 -11.08 -3.93 13.62
N TYR A 48 -11.73 -4.42 14.67
CA TYR A 48 -12.97 -5.20 14.55
C TYR A 48 -14.09 -4.43 13.85
N ASP A 49 -14.26 -3.15 14.20
CA ASP A 49 -15.29 -2.29 13.64
C ASP A 49 -14.96 -1.91 12.18
N GLY A 50 -13.70 -1.56 11.89
CA GLY A 50 -13.24 -1.24 10.52
C GLY A 50 -13.35 -2.41 9.54
N LEU A 51 -13.03 -3.63 9.98
CA LEU A 51 -13.29 -4.85 9.22
C LEU A 51 -14.78 -4.99 8.88
N GLY A 52 -15.66 -4.69 9.83
CA GLY A 52 -17.11 -4.76 9.65
C GLY A 52 -17.64 -3.71 8.67
N LEU A 53 -17.19 -2.47 8.80
CA LEU A 53 -17.60 -1.37 7.92
C LEU A 53 -17.13 -1.58 6.48
N THR A 54 -15.91 -2.10 6.30
CA THR A 54 -15.37 -2.44 4.97
C THR A 54 -16.18 -3.55 4.32
N HIS A 55 -16.44 -4.63 5.06
CA HIS A 55 -17.34 -5.69 4.59
C HIS A 55 -18.72 -5.14 4.23
N GLY A 56 -19.27 -4.24 5.05
CA GLY A 56 -20.56 -3.58 4.83
C GLY A 56 -20.62 -2.86 3.49
N LEU A 57 -19.64 -2.01 3.16
CA LEU A 57 -19.59 -1.33 1.86
C LEU A 57 -19.62 -2.34 0.70
N PHE A 58 -18.71 -3.33 0.72
CA PHE A 58 -18.60 -4.29 -0.38
C PHE A 58 -19.86 -5.13 -0.57
N LEU A 59 -20.51 -5.54 0.51
CA LEU A 59 -21.73 -6.31 0.44
C LEU A 59 -22.93 -5.46 0.03
N GLU A 60 -23.15 -4.34 0.70
CA GLU A 60 -24.37 -3.54 0.57
C GLU A 60 -24.40 -2.73 -0.73
N VAL A 61 -23.26 -2.17 -1.14
CA VAL A 61 -23.15 -1.30 -2.33
C VAL A 61 -22.77 -2.10 -3.57
N TYR A 62 -21.85 -3.05 -3.45
CA TYR A 62 -21.30 -3.79 -4.59
C TYR A 62 -21.78 -5.24 -4.70
N GLY A 63 -22.57 -5.73 -3.74
CA GLY A 63 -23.09 -7.10 -3.74
C GLY A 63 -22.02 -8.17 -3.58
N ARG A 64 -20.80 -7.80 -3.16
CA ARG A 64 -19.65 -8.70 -3.01
C ARG A 64 -19.59 -9.25 -1.58
N ASP A 65 -19.67 -10.57 -1.47
CA ASP A 65 -19.58 -11.27 -0.18
C ASP A 65 -18.12 -11.41 0.25
N SER A 66 -17.65 -10.47 1.08
CA SER A 66 -16.26 -10.35 1.55
C SER A 66 -15.22 -10.15 0.42
N LEU A 67 -13.93 -10.28 0.74
CA LEU A 67 -12.83 -9.93 -0.16
C LEU A 67 -12.77 -10.84 -1.39
N ASP A 68 -13.22 -12.10 -1.29
CA ASP A 68 -13.11 -13.12 -2.33
C ASP A 68 -14.44 -13.46 -3.04
N ALA A 69 -15.51 -12.71 -2.75
CA ALA A 69 -16.88 -12.97 -3.19
C ALA A 69 -17.48 -14.31 -2.72
N ARG A 70 -16.86 -14.99 -1.74
CA ARG A 70 -17.31 -16.27 -1.16
C ARG A 70 -17.31 -16.22 0.37
N GLY A 71 -17.37 -15.01 0.94
CA GLY A 71 -17.51 -14.79 2.37
C GLY A 71 -16.22 -15.05 3.16
N LEU A 72 -15.02 -14.89 2.57
CA LEU A 72 -13.73 -15.02 3.27
C LEU A 72 -13.78 -14.44 4.70
N PRO A 73 -13.42 -15.20 5.74
CA PRO A 73 -13.29 -14.65 7.09
C PRO A 73 -12.27 -13.49 7.12
N LEU A 74 -12.62 -12.41 7.79
CA LEU A 74 -11.75 -11.25 7.92
C LEU A 74 -10.93 -11.40 9.20
N LEU A 75 -9.63 -11.62 9.03
CA LEU A 75 -8.69 -11.80 10.13
C LEU A 75 -7.85 -10.53 10.27
N ALA A 76 -7.59 -10.11 11.49
CA ALA A 76 -6.71 -8.99 11.79
C ALA A 76 -5.83 -9.29 13.00
N THR A 77 -4.58 -8.85 12.97
CA THR A 77 -3.64 -8.90 14.09
C THR A 77 -3.23 -7.49 14.49
N VAL A 78 -3.44 -7.13 15.75
CA VAL A 78 -3.02 -5.84 16.34
C VAL A 78 -1.76 -6.02 17.21
N HIS A 79 -1.16 -4.91 17.62
CA HIS A 79 0.06 -4.87 18.44
C HIS A 79 1.22 -5.67 17.83
N TYR A 80 1.35 -5.58 16.50
CA TYR A 80 2.41 -6.24 15.74
C TYR A 80 3.73 -5.49 15.91
N GLY A 81 4.77 -6.23 16.32
CA GLY A 81 6.11 -5.67 16.54
C GLY A 81 6.16 -4.62 17.66
N GLN A 82 7.31 -3.97 17.82
CA GLN A 82 7.50 -2.87 18.76
C GLN A 82 7.69 -1.58 17.99
N ARG A 83 6.89 -0.56 18.29
CA ARG A 83 6.94 0.75 17.60
C ARG A 83 6.82 0.64 16.07
N TYR A 84 6.16 -0.42 15.59
CA TYR A 84 6.02 -0.72 14.17
C TYR A 84 5.15 0.35 13.51
N ASP A 85 5.75 1.11 12.59
CA ASP A 85 5.16 2.29 11.95
C ASP A 85 4.49 1.95 10.62
N ASN A 86 3.73 0.86 10.59
CA ASN A 86 3.04 0.41 9.37
C ASN A 86 1.80 -0.48 9.64
N ALA A 87 0.99 -0.62 8.61
CA ALA A 87 -0.03 -1.66 8.47
C ALA A 87 0.15 -2.35 7.10
N PHE A 88 -0.33 -3.59 6.98
CA PHE A 88 -0.29 -4.30 5.70
C PHE A 88 -1.31 -5.43 5.64
N TRP A 89 -1.73 -5.78 4.42
CA TRP A 89 -2.33 -7.07 4.06
C TRP A 89 -1.26 -8.10 3.71
N ASP A 90 -1.23 -9.24 4.41
CA ASP A 90 -0.19 -10.27 4.22
C ASP A 90 -0.51 -11.36 3.19
N GLY A 91 -1.64 -11.22 2.47
CA GLY A 91 -2.18 -12.24 1.57
C GLY A 91 -3.33 -13.06 2.16
N ASP A 92 -3.42 -13.14 3.50
CA ASP A 92 -4.42 -13.91 4.25
C ASP A 92 -5.13 -13.10 5.36
N GLN A 93 -4.46 -12.13 5.97
CA GLN A 93 -4.97 -11.32 7.08
C GLN A 93 -4.41 -9.89 7.09
N MET A 94 -5.10 -9.05 7.86
CA MET A 94 -4.67 -7.72 8.24
C MET A 94 -3.64 -7.73 9.37
N VAL A 95 -2.63 -6.87 9.31
CA VAL A 95 -1.65 -6.69 10.38
C VAL A 95 -1.45 -5.20 10.66
N PHE A 96 -1.51 -4.82 11.94
CA PHE A 96 -1.43 -3.42 12.38
C PHE A 96 -0.33 -3.22 13.43
N GLY A 97 0.55 -2.26 13.16
CA GLY A 97 1.46 -1.70 14.14
C GLY A 97 0.83 -0.62 15.01
N ASP A 98 1.45 -0.37 16.16
CA ASP A 98 1.02 0.66 17.12
C ASP A 98 1.60 2.06 16.81
N GLY A 99 2.40 2.18 15.75
CA GLY A 99 3.10 3.41 15.40
C GLY A 99 4.37 3.63 16.23
N ASP A 100 5.21 4.56 15.80
CA ASP A 100 6.48 4.87 16.46
C ASP A 100 6.32 5.74 17.73
N GLY A 101 5.13 6.29 17.96
CA GLY A 101 4.81 7.20 19.06
C GLY A 101 5.37 8.62 18.88
N VAL A 102 5.93 8.94 17.72
CA VAL A 102 6.56 10.23 17.41
C VAL A 102 5.92 10.88 16.19
N ILE A 103 5.83 10.13 15.10
CA ILE A 103 5.18 10.53 13.85
C ILE A 103 3.79 9.90 13.78
N PHE A 104 3.72 8.59 14.03
CA PHE A 104 2.53 7.80 13.82
C PHE A 104 1.97 7.29 15.15
N GLY A 105 0.65 7.41 15.29
CA GLY A 105 -0.12 6.66 16.27
C GLY A 105 -0.44 5.24 15.79
N ARG A 106 -1.31 4.55 16.53
CA ARG A 106 -1.78 3.20 16.15
C ARG A 106 -2.49 3.22 14.79
N PHE A 107 -2.15 2.27 13.93
CA PHE A 107 -2.67 2.23 12.56
C PHE A 107 -4.16 1.89 12.48
N THR A 108 -4.72 1.28 13.53
CA THR A 108 -6.15 1.01 13.66
C THR A 108 -6.99 2.28 13.88
N ALA A 109 -6.39 3.41 14.26
CA ALA A 109 -7.13 4.65 14.49
C ALA A 109 -7.76 5.22 13.21
N SER A 110 -7.21 4.87 12.04
CA SER A 110 -7.62 5.39 10.74
C SER A 110 -8.46 4.36 9.98
N LEU A 111 -9.76 4.63 9.82
CA LEU A 111 -10.70 3.71 9.16
C LEU A 111 -10.39 3.51 7.67
N ASP A 112 -10.00 4.59 6.98
CA ASP A 112 -9.55 4.54 5.58
C ASP A 112 -8.35 3.61 5.41
N VAL A 113 -7.40 3.58 6.35
CA VAL A 113 -6.25 2.68 6.35
C VAL A 113 -6.68 1.24 6.56
N ILE A 114 -7.55 0.95 7.54
CA ILE A 114 -8.08 -0.42 7.70
C ILE A 114 -8.76 -0.89 6.40
N ALA A 115 -9.53 -0.01 5.76
CA ALA A 115 -10.25 -0.32 4.53
C ALA A 115 -9.33 -0.42 3.30
N HIS A 116 -8.29 0.40 3.21
CA HIS A 116 -7.24 0.37 2.18
C HIS A 116 -6.60 -1.01 2.13
N GLU A 117 -6.17 -1.50 3.28
CA GLU A 117 -5.47 -2.77 3.32
C GLU A 117 -6.38 -3.97 3.00
N LEU A 118 -7.64 -3.93 3.44
CA LEU A 118 -8.63 -4.93 3.02
C LEU A 118 -8.93 -4.86 1.52
N ALA A 119 -8.85 -3.68 0.91
CA ALA A 119 -9.01 -3.50 -0.53
C ALA A 119 -7.85 -4.10 -1.34
N HIS A 120 -6.64 -4.22 -0.79
CA HIS A 120 -5.58 -5.07 -1.38
C HIS A 120 -6.03 -6.52 -1.54
N GLY A 121 -6.73 -7.06 -0.53
CA GLY A 121 -7.33 -8.39 -0.62
C GLY A 121 -8.40 -8.48 -1.73
N VAL A 122 -9.21 -7.43 -1.93
CA VAL A 122 -10.16 -7.38 -3.06
C VAL A 122 -9.43 -7.40 -4.39
N THR A 123 -8.37 -6.59 -4.56
CA THR A 123 -7.51 -6.60 -5.75
C THR A 123 -6.92 -7.98 -5.99
N GLN A 124 -6.38 -8.64 -4.96
CA GLN A 124 -5.84 -10.00 -5.04
C GLN A 124 -6.86 -11.02 -5.57
N TYR A 125 -8.12 -10.96 -5.13
CA TYR A 125 -9.18 -11.88 -5.56
C TYR A 125 -9.99 -11.38 -6.77
N THR A 126 -9.50 -10.37 -7.49
CA THR A 126 -10.14 -9.83 -8.69
C THR A 126 -9.13 -9.62 -9.81
N SER A 127 -8.63 -8.39 -9.98
CA SER A 127 -7.72 -7.99 -11.05
C SER A 127 -6.31 -8.56 -10.92
N GLY A 128 -5.89 -8.87 -9.69
CA GLY A 128 -4.56 -9.38 -9.40
C GLY A 128 -3.44 -8.45 -9.86
N LEU A 129 -3.68 -7.12 -9.86
CA LEU A 129 -2.71 -6.12 -10.31
C LEU A 129 -1.36 -6.34 -9.62
N ALA A 130 -0.32 -6.51 -10.44
CA ALA A 130 1.02 -6.76 -9.97
C ALA A 130 1.52 -5.59 -9.13
N TYR A 131 2.15 -5.86 -7.99
CA TYR A 131 2.58 -4.82 -7.05
C TYR A 131 3.93 -4.21 -7.43
N ARG A 132 4.01 -3.63 -8.63
CA ARG A 132 5.23 -2.98 -9.17
C ARG A 132 4.89 -1.97 -10.25
N GLY A 133 5.60 -0.83 -10.28
CA GLY A 133 5.45 0.20 -11.31
C GLY A 133 4.01 0.72 -11.41
N GLN A 134 3.52 0.97 -12.63
CA GLN A 134 2.14 1.45 -12.84
C GLN A 134 1.06 0.46 -12.36
N PRO A 135 1.15 -0.86 -12.62
CA PRO A 135 0.19 -1.80 -12.02
C PRO A 135 0.15 -1.74 -10.49
N GLY A 136 1.31 -1.55 -9.85
CA GLY A 136 1.38 -1.41 -8.40
C GLY A 136 0.81 -0.09 -7.90
N ALA A 137 1.07 1.01 -8.63
CA ALA A 137 0.44 2.29 -8.35
C ALA A 137 -1.08 2.28 -8.57
N LEU A 138 -1.59 1.46 -9.50
CA LEU A 138 -3.03 1.18 -9.62
C LEU A 138 -3.54 0.35 -8.46
N ASN A 139 -2.77 -0.62 -7.96
CA ASN A 139 -3.13 -1.40 -6.79
C ASN A 139 -3.29 -0.49 -5.56
N GLU A 140 -2.29 0.34 -5.26
CA GLU A 140 -2.35 1.39 -4.22
C GLU A 140 -3.53 2.33 -4.42
N HIS A 141 -3.73 2.82 -5.64
CA HIS A 141 -4.84 3.70 -5.97
C HIS A 141 -6.21 3.07 -5.67
N ILE A 142 -6.41 1.81 -6.04
CA ILE A 142 -7.66 1.09 -5.78
C ILE A 142 -7.90 0.96 -4.28
N SER A 143 -6.84 0.71 -3.52
CA SER A 143 -6.90 0.63 -2.07
C SER A 143 -7.25 1.98 -1.43
N ASP A 144 -6.63 3.09 -1.88
CA ASP A 144 -7.00 4.45 -1.47
C ASP A 144 -8.48 4.75 -1.79
N VAL A 145 -8.93 4.41 -3.00
CA VAL A 145 -10.33 4.63 -3.47
C VAL A 145 -11.31 3.92 -2.55
N PHE A 146 -11.16 2.63 -2.30
CA PHE A 146 -12.10 1.92 -1.45
C PHE A 146 -11.94 2.30 0.04
N GLY A 147 -10.74 2.67 0.47
CA GLY A 147 -10.47 3.25 1.78
C GLY A 147 -11.34 4.46 2.07
N VAL A 148 -11.28 5.49 1.21
CA VAL A 148 -12.11 6.70 1.39
C VAL A 148 -13.59 6.42 1.19
N LEU A 149 -13.97 5.51 0.30
CA LEU A 149 -15.39 5.18 0.10
C LEU A 149 -16.00 4.49 1.33
N VAL A 150 -15.24 3.68 2.08
CA VAL A 150 -15.72 3.10 3.35
C VAL A 150 -15.96 4.22 4.38
N VAL A 151 -15.03 5.16 4.51
CA VAL A 151 -15.20 6.31 5.40
C VAL A 151 -16.43 7.12 5.01
N GLN A 152 -16.55 7.50 3.74
CA GLN A 152 -17.67 8.30 3.25
C GLN A 152 -19.01 7.58 3.44
N HIS A 153 -19.08 6.27 3.15
CA HIS A 153 -20.28 5.46 3.35
C HIS A 153 -20.67 5.37 4.83
N SER A 154 -19.70 5.09 5.71
CA SER A 154 -19.95 4.99 7.16
C SER A 154 -20.44 6.30 7.78
N ARG A 155 -20.02 7.45 7.22
CA ARG A 155 -20.37 8.80 7.68
C ARG A 155 -21.51 9.44 6.90
N GLY A 156 -21.99 8.81 5.82
CA GLY A 156 -23.01 9.37 4.93
C GLY A 156 -22.56 10.65 4.21
N GLN A 157 -21.28 10.76 3.84
CA GLN A 157 -20.70 11.95 3.22
C GLN A 157 -20.85 11.91 1.71
N THR A 158 -21.28 13.03 1.12
CA THR A 158 -21.19 13.22 -0.33
C THR A 158 -19.75 13.50 -0.76
N ALA A 159 -19.47 13.39 -2.06
CA ALA A 159 -18.16 13.69 -2.65
C ALA A 159 -17.67 15.11 -2.32
N ALA A 160 -18.58 16.07 -2.15
CA ALA A 160 -18.25 17.46 -1.81
C ALA A 160 -17.95 17.68 -0.32
N GLU A 161 -18.34 16.75 0.56
CA GLU A 161 -18.15 16.84 2.01
C GLU A 161 -16.95 16.04 2.50
N ALA A 162 -16.48 15.06 1.71
CA ALA A 162 -15.34 14.24 2.02
C ALA A 162 -14.02 15.05 1.99
N ASP A 163 -13.08 14.69 2.87
CA ASP A 163 -11.76 15.32 2.93
C ASP A 163 -10.81 14.85 1.81
N TRP A 164 -11.03 13.63 1.29
CA TRP A 164 -10.18 12.98 0.29
C TRP A 164 -8.73 12.80 0.75
N LEU A 165 -8.55 12.58 2.05
CA LEU A 165 -7.27 12.32 2.67
C LEU A 165 -7.13 10.83 3.02
N ILE A 166 -5.89 10.34 3.05
CA ILE A 166 -5.57 8.99 3.49
C ILE A 166 -4.70 9.04 4.74
N GLY A 167 -5.12 8.39 5.82
CA GLY A 167 -4.32 8.28 7.04
C GLY A 167 -4.23 9.59 7.84
N ALA A 168 -5.24 10.46 7.74
CA ALA A 168 -5.28 11.72 8.49
C ALA A 168 -5.27 11.50 10.00
N ASP A 169 -5.90 10.42 10.47
CA ASP A 169 -6.01 10.07 11.88
C ASP A 169 -4.72 9.42 12.44
N LEU A 170 -3.69 9.20 11.61
CA LEU A 170 -2.42 8.59 12.02
C LEU A 170 -1.38 9.58 12.53
N LEU A 171 -1.39 10.82 12.02
CA LEU A 171 -0.35 11.79 12.32
C LEU A 171 -0.50 12.34 13.74
N LEU A 172 0.55 12.19 14.55
CA LEU A 172 0.55 12.67 15.93
C LEU A 172 0.69 14.19 16.03
N PRO A 173 0.24 14.80 17.16
CA PRO A 173 0.44 16.22 17.40
C PRO A 173 1.90 16.66 17.25
N GLY A 174 2.13 17.69 16.46
CA GLY A 174 3.46 18.23 16.19
C GLY A 174 4.06 17.78 14.85
N VAL A 175 3.41 16.86 14.13
CA VAL A 175 3.73 16.57 12.71
C VAL A 175 3.16 17.67 11.81
N GLN A 176 3.98 18.21 10.92
CA GLN A 176 3.61 19.19 9.91
C GLN A 176 3.01 18.50 8.68
N GLY A 177 1.81 17.95 8.85
CA GLY A 177 1.06 17.28 7.80
C GLY A 177 -0.43 17.21 8.13
N LYS A 178 -1.22 16.94 7.10
CA LYS A 178 -2.68 16.71 7.21
C LYS A 178 -3.01 15.22 7.17
N ALA A 179 -2.20 14.44 6.45
CA ALA A 179 -2.45 13.05 6.11
C ALA A 179 -1.18 12.41 5.52
N LEU A 180 -1.21 11.11 5.24
CA LEU A 180 -0.18 10.43 4.43
C LEU A 180 -0.28 10.81 2.96
N ARG A 181 -1.51 10.91 2.43
CA ARG A 181 -1.76 11.28 1.04
C ARG A 181 -2.97 12.20 0.93
N SER A 182 -2.97 13.00 -0.13
CA SER A 182 -4.15 13.75 -0.57
C SER A 182 -4.54 13.26 -1.95
N MET A 183 -5.74 12.67 -2.07
CA MET A 183 -6.23 12.22 -3.37
C MET A 183 -6.66 13.40 -4.26
N ILE A 184 -7.08 14.53 -3.67
CA ILE A 184 -7.51 15.72 -4.42
C ILE A 184 -6.31 16.56 -4.91
N GLU A 185 -5.29 16.72 -4.05
CA GLU A 185 -4.09 17.50 -4.30
C GLU A 185 -2.82 16.68 -3.94
N PRO A 186 -2.48 15.62 -4.70
CA PRO A 186 -1.26 14.85 -4.45
C PRO A 186 0.00 15.74 -4.41
N GLY A 187 0.92 15.45 -3.50
CA GLY A 187 2.14 16.25 -3.28
C GLY A 187 1.98 17.37 -2.25
N THR A 188 0.87 17.39 -1.51
CA THR A 188 0.51 18.45 -0.53
C THR A 188 0.10 17.92 0.85
N ALA A 189 0.10 16.60 1.07
CA ALA A 189 -0.39 16.01 2.31
C ALA A 189 0.48 16.38 3.52
N TYR A 190 1.80 16.48 3.34
CA TYR A 190 2.75 16.85 4.39
C TYR A 190 4.01 17.53 3.85
N ASP A 191 4.64 18.31 4.73
CA ASP A 191 5.96 18.94 4.56
C ASP A 191 6.55 19.09 5.98
N ASP A 192 7.08 18.00 6.52
CA ASP A 192 7.62 17.91 7.88
C ASP A 192 9.12 17.56 7.84
N PRO A 193 9.97 18.21 8.65
CA PRO A 193 11.40 17.93 8.65
C PRO A 193 11.79 16.46 8.89
N ARG A 194 10.93 15.68 9.56
CA ARG A 194 11.16 14.26 9.86
C ARG A 194 10.57 13.33 8.80
N LEU A 195 9.44 13.70 8.19
CA LEU A 195 8.79 12.92 7.12
C LEU A 195 9.33 13.24 5.72
N GLY A 196 9.96 14.40 5.57
CA GLY A 196 10.18 15.03 4.28
C GLY A 196 8.91 15.68 3.75
N ARG A 197 8.82 15.76 2.42
CA ARG A 197 7.69 16.34 1.70
C ARG A 197 6.98 15.27 0.90
N ASP A 198 5.66 15.33 0.86
CA ASP A 198 4.81 14.46 0.03
C ASP A 198 5.33 14.44 -1.43
N PRO A 199 5.81 13.28 -1.92
CA PRO A 199 6.46 13.16 -3.22
C PRO A 199 5.48 12.89 -4.37
N GLN A 200 4.17 12.74 -4.10
CA GLN A 200 3.24 12.24 -5.11
C GLN A 200 3.02 13.25 -6.26
N PRO A 201 3.20 12.85 -7.53
CA PRO A 201 2.78 13.65 -8.67
C PRO A 201 1.26 13.67 -8.80
N ALA A 202 0.75 14.82 -9.24
CA ALA A 202 -0.68 15.03 -9.51
C ALA A 202 -1.03 14.91 -11.01
N HIS A 203 -0.04 14.67 -11.89
CA HIS A 203 -0.18 14.63 -13.35
C HIS A 203 0.90 13.73 -13.97
N MET A 204 0.62 13.11 -15.13
CA MET A 204 1.55 12.23 -15.85
C MET A 204 2.86 12.89 -16.31
N ASP A 205 2.85 14.20 -16.54
CA ASP A 205 4.06 14.96 -16.90
C ASP A 205 5.13 14.90 -15.80
N ASP A 206 4.70 14.71 -14.55
CA ASP A 206 5.57 14.64 -13.37
C ASP A 206 5.77 13.18 -12.88
N PHE A 207 5.42 12.19 -13.71
CA PHE A 207 5.56 10.77 -13.36
C PHE A 207 6.99 10.45 -12.91
N VAL A 208 7.13 9.80 -11.76
CA VAL A 208 8.43 9.49 -11.16
C VAL A 208 8.91 8.13 -11.61
N VAL A 209 9.99 8.09 -12.38
CA VAL A 209 10.70 6.86 -12.76
C VAL A 209 11.73 6.53 -11.69
N THR A 210 11.51 5.46 -10.92
CA THR A 210 12.39 5.02 -9.83
C THR A 210 12.44 3.50 -9.76
N THR A 211 13.41 2.95 -9.02
CA THR A 211 13.44 1.55 -8.60
C THR A 211 13.02 1.37 -7.13
N ALA A 212 13.12 2.42 -6.32
CA ALA A 212 12.63 2.43 -4.95
C ALA A 212 11.11 2.23 -4.91
N ASP A 213 10.59 1.80 -3.77
CA ASP A 213 9.14 1.68 -3.57
C ASP A 213 8.48 0.84 -4.68
N TYR A 214 9.11 -0.28 -5.06
CA TYR A 214 8.68 -1.15 -6.16
C TYR A 214 8.43 -0.44 -7.49
N GLY A 215 9.21 0.60 -7.79
CA GLY A 215 8.98 1.43 -8.96
C GLY A 215 7.98 2.57 -8.71
N GLY A 216 7.93 3.08 -7.48
CA GLY A 216 7.12 4.21 -7.06
C GLY A 216 5.62 3.91 -7.02
N VAL A 217 5.22 2.79 -6.41
CA VAL A 217 3.82 2.38 -6.31
C VAL A 217 3.01 3.36 -5.44
N HIS A 218 3.54 3.76 -4.27
CA HIS A 218 2.90 4.77 -3.42
C HIS A 218 3.11 6.18 -3.95
N ILE A 219 4.23 6.42 -4.65
CA ILE A 219 4.53 7.73 -5.22
C ILE A 219 3.55 8.03 -6.36
N ASN A 220 3.50 7.19 -7.39
CA ASN A 220 2.75 7.46 -8.60
C ASN A 220 1.23 7.19 -8.49
N SER A 221 0.75 6.63 -7.36
CA SER A 221 -0.69 6.41 -7.13
C SER A 221 -1.49 7.71 -7.03
N GLY A 222 -0.84 8.85 -6.74
CA GLY A 222 -1.48 10.17 -6.73
C GLY A 222 -2.16 10.54 -8.06
N ILE A 223 -1.58 10.14 -9.19
CA ILE A 223 -2.10 10.44 -10.54
C ILE A 223 -3.49 9.80 -10.76
N PRO A 224 -3.66 8.47 -10.65
CA PRO A 224 -4.98 7.86 -10.77
C PRO A 224 -5.91 8.20 -9.60
N SER A 225 -5.40 8.42 -8.38
CA SER A 225 -6.23 8.84 -7.24
C SER A 225 -6.90 10.19 -7.48
N ARG A 226 -6.16 11.14 -8.07
CA ARG A 226 -6.74 12.42 -8.50
C ARG A 226 -7.77 12.26 -9.61
N ALA A 227 -7.57 11.36 -10.57
CA ALA A 227 -8.59 11.07 -11.58
C ALA A 227 -9.90 10.57 -10.94
N PHE A 228 -9.84 9.67 -9.97
CA PHE A 228 -11.05 9.22 -9.27
C PHE A 228 -11.78 10.37 -8.57
N VAL A 229 -11.06 11.21 -7.82
CA VAL A 229 -11.66 12.34 -7.10
C VAL A 229 -12.32 13.33 -8.06
N LEU A 230 -11.65 13.66 -9.17
CA LEU A 230 -12.22 14.56 -10.18
C LEU A 230 -13.50 13.99 -10.79
N ALA A 231 -13.53 12.70 -11.12
CA ALA A 231 -14.73 12.05 -11.62
C ALA A 231 -15.86 12.05 -10.57
N ALA A 232 -15.56 11.74 -9.30
CA ALA A 232 -16.52 11.75 -8.21
C ALA A 232 -17.10 13.15 -7.95
N LEU A 233 -16.26 14.19 -7.96
CA LEU A 233 -16.69 15.57 -7.78
C LEU A 233 -17.54 16.08 -8.95
N GLU A 234 -17.19 15.74 -10.19
CA GLU A 234 -18.00 16.11 -11.37
C GLU A 234 -19.38 15.44 -11.33
N LEU A 235 -19.47 14.21 -10.85
CA LEU A 235 -20.72 13.47 -10.73
C LEU A 235 -21.57 13.90 -9.54
N GLY A 236 -20.96 14.37 -8.46
CA GLY A 236 -21.61 14.77 -7.22
C GLY A 236 -22.35 13.62 -6.53
N GLY A 237 -23.05 13.95 -5.44
CA GLY A 237 -23.76 12.96 -4.62
C GLY A 237 -22.80 12.04 -3.86
N TYR A 238 -23.21 10.80 -3.62
CA TYR A 238 -22.39 9.81 -2.92
C TYR A 238 -21.44 9.13 -3.90
N ALA A 239 -20.12 9.24 -3.68
CA ALA A 239 -19.13 8.78 -4.65
C ALA A 239 -19.22 7.27 -4.93
N TRP A 240 -19.60 6.46 -3.92
CA TRP A 240 -19.74 5.00 -4.05
C TRP A 240 -20.89 4.56 -4.95
N GLU A 241 -21.89 5.41 -5.23
CA GLU A 241 -23.06 5.05 -6.03
C GLU A 241 -22.81 5.09 -7.54
N ARG A 242 -21.86 5.91 -8.00
CA ARG A 242 -21.58 6.12 -9.44
C ARG A 242 -20.11 5.92 -9.76
N ALA A 243 -19.22 6.80 -9.28
CA ALA A 243 -17.78 6.66 -9.52
C ALA A 243 -17.24 5.34 -8.95
N GLY A 244 -17.59 5.00 -7.70
CA GLY A 244 -17.21 3.74 -7.07
C GLY A 244 -17.69 2.50 -7.82
N GLN A 245 -18.91 2.51 -8.38
CA GLN A 245 -19.41 1.41 -9.21
C GLN A 245 -18.59 1.22 -10.49
N ILE A 246 -18.17 2.31 -11.14
CA ILE A 246 -17.35 2.25 -12.36
C ILE A 246 -15.99 1.63 -12.06
N TRP A 247 -15.34 2.05 -10.98
CA TRP A 247 -14.05 1.51 -10.55
C TRP A 247 -14.18 0.04 -10.12
N PHE A 248 -15.23 -0.30 -9.36
CA PHE A 248 -15.50 -1.68 -8.95
C PHE A 248 -15.78 -2.60 -10.14
N ASP A 249 -16.61 -2.17 -11.10
CA ASP A 249 -16.88 -2.89 -12.34
C ASP A 249 -15.60 -3.07 -13.18
N THR A 250 -14.63 -2.16 -13.05
CA THR A 250 -13.34 -2.23 -13.76
C THR A 250 -12.42 -3.29 -13.15
N ILE A 251 -12.22 -3.26 -11.84
CA ILE A 251 -11.31 -4.21 -11.18
C ILE A 251 -11.86 -5.64 -11.12
N THR A 252 -13.18 -5.82 -11.26
CA THR A 252 -13.83 -7.14 -11.28
C THR A 252 -14.05 -7.69 -12.70
N ALA A 253 -13.70 -6.93 -13.73
CA ALA A 253 -13.72 -7.37 -15.11
C ALA A 253 -12.46 -8.15 -15.50
N ASP A 254 -12.34 -8.48 -16.79
CA ASP A 254 -11.13 -9.06 -17.36
C ASP A 254 -10.09 -7.95 -17.59
N ILE A 255 -9.20 -7.80 -16.61
CA ILE A 255 -8.09 -6.85 -16.59
C ILE A 255 -6.79 -7.65 -16.40
N ALA A 256 -5.77 -7.30 -17.18
CA ALA A 256 -4.47 -7.94 -17.06
C ALA A 256 -3.73 -7.45 -15.80
N ALA A 257 -2.99 -8.34 -15.13
CA ALA A 257 -2.24 -7.99 -13.92
C ALA A 257 -1.13 -6.95 -14.17
N ASP A 258 -0.65 -6.81 -15.40
CA ASP A 258 0.35 -5.83 -15.83
C ASP A 258 -0.27 -4.57 -16.46
N CYS A 259 -1.55 -4.30 -16.17
CA CYS A 259 -2.29 -3.12 -16.65
C CYS A 259 -1.57 -1.80 -16.31
N ASP A 260 -1.36 -0.97 -17.32
CA ASP A 260 -0.83 0.38 -17.17
C ASP A 260 -1.94 1.43 -16.99
N PHE A 261 -1.57 2.67 -16.68
CA PHE A 261 -2.55 3.73 -16.42
C PHE A 261 -3.46 4.01 -17.62
N ALA A 262 -2.91 3.99 -18.84
CA ALA A 262 -3.69 4.26 -20.06
C ALA A 262 -4.74 3.16 -20.30
N THR A 263 -4.35 1.89 -20.11
CA THR A 263 -5.25 0.74 -20.22
C THR A 263 -6.32 0.79 -19.14
N PHE A 264 -5.96 1.06 -17.89
CA PHE A 264 -6.92 1.18 -16.79
C PHE A 264 -7.92 2.31 -17.04
N ALA A 265 -7.44 3.47 -17.49
CA ALA A 265 -8.29 4.59 -17.87
C ALA A 265 -9.30 4.17 -18.96
N ALA A 266 -8.86 3.49 -20.02
CA ALA A 266 -9.75 3.01 -21.07
C ALA A 266 -10.80 2.00 -20.55
N LEU A 267 -10.40 1.13 -19.63
CA LEU A 267 -11.32 0.16 -19.00
C LEU A 267 -12.37 0.83 -18.12
N THR A 268 -12.01 1.87 -17.35
CA THR A 268 -12.99 2.65 -16.56
C THR A 268 -13.97 3.41 -17.46
N ALA A 269 -13.51 4.00 -18.56
CA ALA A 269 -14.39 4.64 -19.53
C ALA A 269 -15.37 3.63 -20.16
N ALA A 270 -14.85 2.45 -20.55
CA ALA A 270 -15.68 1.37 -21.08
C ALA A 270 -16.66 0.82 -20.04
N ALA A 271 -16.28 0.73 -18.76
CA ALA A 271 -17.19 0.34 -17.68
C ALA A 271 -18.31 1.37 -17.48
N ALA A 272 -17.98 2.67 -17.50
CA ALA A 272 -18.98 3.73 -17.45
C ALA A 272 -19.94 3.70 -18.64
N GLU A 273 -19.43 3.49 -19.86
CA GLU A 273 -20.26 3.33 -21.06
C GLU A 273 -21.17 2.11 -20.97
N ARG A 274 -20.67 0.95 -20.54
CA ARG A 274 -21.48 -0.27 -20.38
C ARG A 274 -22.60 -0.08 -19.37
N ARG A 275 -22.33 0.61 -18.26
CA ARG A 275 -23.27 0.75 -17.14
C ARG A 275 -24.30 1.87 -17.37
N PHE A 276 -23.87 3.02 -17.86
CA PHE A 276 -24.68 4.23 -17.94
C PHE A 276 -24.97 4.70 -19.37
N GLY A 277 -24.32 4.10 -20.36
CA GLY A 277 -24.47 4.42 -21.78
C GLY A 277 -23.42 5.39 -22.29
N SER A 278 -23.17 5.30 -23.60
CA SER A 278 -22.23 6.16 -24.31
C SER A 278 -22.64 7.63 -24.21
N GLY A 279 -21.72 8.50 -23.82
CA GLY A 279 -21.94 9.94 -23.68
C GLY A 279 -22.78 10.36 -22.46
N SER A 280 -23.09 9.42 -21.56
CA SER A 280 -23.68 9.72 -20.26
C SER A 280 -22.82 10.70 -19.43
N PRO A 281 -23.38 11.37 -18.41
CA PRO A 281 -22.59 12.16 -17.47
C PRO A 281 -21.44 11.36 -16.84
N GLU A 282 -21.66 10.11 -16.47
CA GLU A 282 -20.67 9.16 -15.94
C GLU A 282 -19.53 8.91 -16.92
N HIS A 283 -19.86 8.55 -18.16
CA HIS A 283 -18.86 8.32 -19.20
C HIS A 283 -18.00 9.56 -19.44
N ARG A 284 -18.62 10.75 -19.51
CA ARG A 284 -17.88 12.01 -19.72
C ARG A 284 -17.01 12.40 -18.52
N ALA A 285 -17.51 12.27 -17.30
CA ALA A 285 -16.75 12.59 -16.09
C ALA A 285 -15.47 11.73 -15.99
N VAL A 286 -15.55 10.45 -16.33
CA VAL A 286 -14.38 9.55 -16.36
C VAL A 286 -13.36 10.03 -17.41
N LEU A 287 -13.82 10.33 -18.63
CA LEU A 287 -12.94 10.82 -19.71
C LEU A 287 -12.27 12.16 -19.33
N HIS A 288 -13.04 13.10 -18.79
CA HIS A 288 -12.53 14.40 -18.35
C HIS A 288 -11.48 14.25 -17.25
N ALA A 289 -11.74 13.38 -16.27
CA ALA A 289 -10.86 13.19 -15.14
C ALA A 289 -9.51 12.57 -15.53
N TRP A 290 -9.50 11.52 -16.36
CA TRP A 290 -8.25 10.93 -16.86
C TRP A 290 -7.48 11.88 -17.77
N ALA A 291 -8.19 12.73 -18.52
CA ALA A 291 -7.55 13.76 -19.32
C ALA A 291 -6.96 14.88 -18.46
N ALA A 292 -7.59 15.24 -17.35
CA ALA A 292 -7.10 16.27 -16.43
C ALA A 292 -5.81 15.88 -15.70
N VAL A 293 -5.52 14.58 -15.60
CA VAL A 293 -4.26 14.05 -15.03
C VAL A 293 -3.25 13.60 -16.10
N GLY A 294 -3.54 13.85 -17.38
CA GLY A 294 -2.61 13.61 -18.49
C GLY A 294 -2.49 12.16 -18.95
N VAL A 295 -3.38 11.27 -18.50
CA VAL A 295 -3.36 9.84 -18.89
C VAL A 295 -4.10 9.62 -20.21
N MET A 296 -5.21 10.33 -20.43
CA MET A 296 -5.91 10.34 -21.70
C MET A 296 -5.72 11.67 -22.42
N GLN A 297 -5.58 11.64 -23.75
CA GLN A 297 -5.66 12.89 -24.50
C GLN A 297 -7.12 13.35 -24.61
N GLN A 298 -7.38 14.63 -24.35
CA GLN A 298 -8.61 15.30 -24.79
C GLN A 298 -8.73 15.10 -26.30
N GLN A 299 -9.81 14.52 -26.84
CA GLN A 299 -9.96 14.37 -28.30
C GLN A 299 -9.90 15.74 -29.01
N PRO A 300 -8.92 16.00 -29.89
CA PRO A 300 -8.97 17.07 -30.86
C PRO A 300 -9.50 16.53 -32.21
N ASP A 301 -10.12 17.39 -33.02
CA ASP A 301 -10.42 17.08 -34.43
C ASP A 301 -9.16 16.55 -35.15
N ALA A 302 -9.37 15.57 -36.03
CA ALA A 302 -8.37 14.70 -36.65
C ALA A 302 -7.13 15.40 -37.28
N GLY A 303 -5.95 14.80 -37.07
CA GLY A 303 -4.71 15.11 -37.81
C GLY A 303 -3.57 14.13 -37.51
N ASP A 304 -3.03 13.52 -38.57
CA ASP A 304 -2.12 12.37 -38.65
C ASP A 304 -0.67 12.59 -38.14
N GLY A 305 0.03 11.47 -37.80
CA GLY A 305 1.50 11.36 -38.00
C GLY A 305 2.29 10.41 -37.07
N GLU A 306 2.75 9.29 -37.64
CA GLU A 306 3.67 8.21 -37.18
C GLU A 306 5.04 8.71 -36.62
N GLY A 307 5.90 8.00 -35.87
CA GLY A 307 6.18 6.58 -35.58
C GLY A 307 7.71 6.35 -35.61
N GLY A 308 8.30 5.63 -34.63
CA GLY A 308 9.72 5.21 -34.71
C GLY A 308 10.37 4.65 -33.42
N GLN A 309 10.87 3.41 -33.48
CA GLN A 309 11.79 2.70 -32.56
C GLN A 309 12.56 1.65 -33.40
N PRO A 310 13.61 0.93 -32.93
CA PRO A 310 14.54 1.13 -31.80
C PRO A 310 16.03 0.89 -32.21
N GLY A 311 16.99 0.91 -31.25
CA GLY A 311 18.40 0.55 -31.47
C GLY A 311 19.02 -0.07 -30.20
N GLY A 312 19.73 -1.19 -30.33
CA GLY A 312 20.15 -2.09 -29.24
C GLY A 312 21.63 -2.08 -28.84
N GLU A 313 21.89 -2.83 -27.74
CA GLU A 313 23.11 -3.55 -27.26
C GLU A 313 24.37 -2.72 -26.89
N SER A 314 25.23 -3.07 -25.91
CA SER A 314 25.67 -4.37 -25.36
C SER A 314 26.39 -4.28 -23.98
N ASP A 315 26.29 -5.37 -23.21
CA ASP A 315 27.25 -6.11 -22.35
C ASP A 315 28.53 -5.44 -21.77
N ASP A 316 28.76 -5.59 -20.46
CA ASP A 316 30.12 -5.75 -19.89
C ASP A 316 30.07 -6.58 -18.58
N GLN A 317 30.70 -7.75 -18.62
CA GLN A 317 30.93 -8.66 -17.49
C GLN A 317 32.17 -8.22 -16.69
N ARG A 318 32.16 -8.38 -15.36
CA ARG A 318 33.38 -8.40 -14.54
C ARG A 318 33.45 -9.63 -13.64
N PRO A 319 34.67 -10.14 -13.35
CA PRO A 319 34.86 -11.46 -12.77
C PRO A 319 34.88 -11.47 -11.24
N ASP A 320 34.51 -12.62 -10.68
CA ASP A 320 34.71 -13.01 -9.27
C ASP A 320 36.17 -12.83 -8.83
N GLY A 321 36.37 -11.98 -7.84
CA GLY A 321 37.62 -11.83 -7.09
C GLY A 321 37.37 -12.09 -5.62
N GLN A 322 37.86 -13.22 -5.11
CA GLN A 322 37.83 -13.53 -3.68
C GLN A 322 38.89 -12.70 -2.95
N VAL A 323 38.47 -11.81 -2.05
CA VAL A 323 39.35 -10.91 -1.28
C VAL A 323 39.56 -11.47 0.15
N PRO A 324 40.76 -11.32 0.75
CA PRO A 324 41.09 -11.89 2.06
C PRO A 324 40.34 -11.21 3.20
N GLU A 325 40.22 -11.89 4.34
CA GLU A 325 39.70 -11.34 5.61
C GLU A 325 40.50 -10.09 6.04
N GLY A 326 40.01 -8.92 5.64
CA GLY A 326 40.44 -7.61 6.12
C GLY A 326 39.78 -7.25 7.44
N ASP A 327 40.42 -6.36 8.18
CA ASP A 327 39.85 -5.77 9.39
C ASP A 327 38.62 -4.93 9.04
N LEU A 328 37.42 -5.44 9.31
CA LEU A 328 36.15 -4.75 9.07
C LEU A 328 35.87 -3.62 10.10
N SER A 329 36.89 -3.10 10.76
CA SER A 329 36.74 -2.00 11.72
C SER A 329 36.30 -0.71 11.03
N GLU A 330 36.79 -0.42 9.82
CA GLU A 330 36.47 0.82 9.08
C GLU A 330 35.33 0.68 8.06
N ALA A 331 34.63 -0.47 8.02
CA ALA A 331 33.55 -0.68 7.06
C ALA A 331 32.37 0.27 7.32
N GLU A 332 31.87 0.91 6.25
CA GLU A 332 30.66 1.73 6.28
C GLU A 332 29.49 0.93 5.70
N VAL A 333 28.38 0.90 6.44
CA VAL A 333 27.15 0.21 6.05
C VAL A 333 26.05 1.23 5.82
N LEU A 334 25.46 1.20 4.63
CA LEU A 334 24.20 1.87 4.34
C LEU A 334 23.05 0.90 4.59
N VAL A 335 22.07 1.35 5.37
CA VAL A 335 20.76 0.70 5.48
C VAL A 335 19.72 1.64 4.94
N GLN A 336 18.86 1.14 4.06
CA GLN A 336 17.71 1.87 3.55
C GLN A 336 16.45 1.01 3.71
N ARG A 337 15.36 1.60 4.18
CA ARG A 337 14.03 0.99 4.25
C ARG A 337 13.08 1.72 3.31
N THR A 338 12.32 0.96 2.52
CA THR A 338 11.30 1.48 1.59
C THR A 338 10.01 0.68 1.69
N GLY A 339 8.96 1.13 0.98
CA GLY A 339 7.64 0.53 1.04
C GLY A 339 6.89 0.98 2.29
N GLY A 340 6.03 0.11 2.80
CA GLY A 340 5.05 0.49 3.83
C GLY A 340 3.93 1.34 3.26
N LEU A 341 2.77 1.32 3.91
CA LEU A 341 1.61 2.12 3.55
C LEU A 341 1.97 3.59 3.31
N ALA A 342 2.89 4.15 4.09
CA ALA A 342 3.28 5.55 3.97
C ALA A 342 4.21 5.84 2.77
N GLY A 343 4.82 4.82 2.15
CA GLY A 343 5.78 4.96 1.05
C GLY A 343 7.04 5.76 1.41
N ILE A 344 7.36 5.88 2.71
CA ILE A 344 8.47 6.70 3.20
C ILE A 344 9.78 5.93 3.06
N VAL A 345 10.78 6.59 2.47
CA VAL A 345 12.16 6.09 2.45
C VAL A 345 12.90 6.57 3.69
N LYS A 346 13.40 5.64 4.52
CA LYS A 346 14.34 5.92 5.61
C LYS A 346 15.71 5.39 5.22
N GLU A 347 16.77 6.14 5.47
CA GLU A 347 18.14 5.66 5.24
C GLU A 347 19.11 6.19 6.28
N ASN A 348 20.12 5.38 6.60
CA ASN A 348 21.24 5.79 7.43
C ASN A 348 22.54 5.10 7.02
N ARG A 349 23.67 5.77 7.26
CA ARG A 349 25.02 5.24 7.07
C ARG A 349 25.74 5.20 8.41
N VAL A 350 26.30 4.05 8.76
CA VAL A 350 27.06 3.87 10.00
C VAL A 350 28.42 3.24 9.73
N ARG A 351 29.44 3.68 10.46
CA ARG A 351 30.73 3.00 10.48
C ARG A 351 30.76 1.97 11.59
N LEU A 352 31.30 0.78 11.32
CA LEU A 352 31.30 -0.32 12.29
C LEU A 352 32.17 -0.05 13.54
N ASP A 353 33.12 0.90 13.50
CA ASP A 353 33.92 1.34 14.64
C ASP A 353 33.24 2.39 15.52
N GLU A 354 32.15 2.99 15.06
CA GLU A 354 31.36 3.98 15.81
C GLU A 354 30.17 3.34 16.55
N LEU A 355 29.81 2.11 16.17
CA LEU A 355 28.76 1.33 16.82
C LEU A 355 29.24 0.75 18.16
N ASP A 356 28.27 0.40 19.01
CA ASP A 356 28.60 -0.40 20.18
C ASP A 356 29.12 -1.79 19.79
N ASP A 357 29.79 -2.41 20.75
CA ASP A 357 30.44 -3.71 20.61
C ASP A 357 29.49 -4.82 20.14
N GLU A 358 28.22 -4.78 20.54
CA GLU A 358 27.22 -5.79 20.20
C GLU A 358 26.76 -5.64 18.76
N ASP A 359 26.36 -4.42 18.37
CA ASP A 359 25.88 -4.11 17.02
C ASP A 359 26.99 -4.21 15.98
N ALA A 360 28.21 -3.75 16.30
CA ALA A 360 29.39 -3.94 15.44
C ALA A 360 29.65 -5.42 15.17
N ARG A 361 29.54 -6.29 16.18
CA ARG A 361 29.70 -7.75 16.01
C ARG A 361 28.53 -8.35 15.21
N ALA A 362 27.31 -7.85 15.40
CA ALA A 362 26.15 -8.32 14.66
C ALA A 362 26.27 -7.99 13.18
N TRP A 363 26.63 -6.74 12.83
CA TRP A 363 26.89 -6.33 11.46
C TRP A 363 28.01 -7.12 10.79
N LYS A 364 29.15 -7.33 11.47
CA LYS A 364 30.25 -8.15 10.92
C LYS A 364 29.78 -9.56 10.59
N ARG A 365 28.96 -10.19 11.44
CA ARG A 365 28.36 -11.51 11.15
C ARG A 365 27.40 -11.45 9.97
N LEU A 366 26.58 -10.40 9.88
CA LEU A 366 25.56 -10.28 8.85
C LEU A 366 26.16 -10.05 7.45
N LEU A 367 27.17 -9.20 7.34
CA LEU A 367 27.88 -8.89 6.09
C LEU A 367 28.69 -10.07 5.54
N THR A 368 29.37 -10.81 6.44
CA THR A 368 30.19 -11.97 6.07
C THR A 368 29.41 -13.27 5.98
N GLY A 369 28.24 -13.33 6.62
CA GLY A 369 27.37 -14.49 6.67
C GLY A 369 26.53 -14.69 5.40
N PRO A 370 25.86 -15.85 5.29
CA PRO A 370 24.96 -16.13 4.18
C PRO A 370 23.57 -15.51 4.34
N GLU A 371 23.23 -14.99 5.52
CA GLU A 371 21.85 -14.64 5.90
C GLU A 371 21.21 -13.62 4.97
N LEU A 372 21.80 -12.44 4.78
CA LEU A 372 21.25 -11.42 3.86
C LEU A 372 21.15 -11.92 2.43
N ARG A 373 22.17 -12.64 1.96
CA ARG A 373 22.21 -13.21 0.60
C ARG A 373 21.16 -14.31 0.40
N ALA A 374 20.81 -15.03 1.47
CA ALA A 374 19.75 -16.02 1.46
C ALA A 374 18.37 -15.35 1.50
N ALA A 375 18.19 -14.34 2.35
CA ALA A 375 16.96 -13.55 2.43
C ALA A 375 16.66 -12.83 1.11
N ALA A 376 17.68 -12.30 0.43
CA ALA A 376 17.54 -11.62 -0.87
C ALA A 376 17.09 -12.55 -2.01
N ARG A 377 17.25 -13.86 -1.84
CA ARG A 377 16.79 -14.88 -2.79
C ARG A 377 15.40 -15.42 -2.45
N ALA A 378 14.84 -15.04 -1.31
CA ALA A 378 13.48 -15.42 -0.97
C ALA A 378 12.53 -14.77 -1.99
N GLU A 379 11.61 -15.57 -2.51
CA GLU A 379 10.48 -14.97 -3.21
C GLU A 379 9.73 -14.09 -2.21
N PRO A 380 9.37 -12.85 -2.57
CA PRO A 380 8.58 -12.00 -1.69
C PRO A 380 7.32 -12.77 -1.30
N ALA A 381 7.05 -12.86 -0.01
CA ALA A 381 5.73 -13.28 0.42
C ALA A 381 4.71 -12.35 -0.23
N ALA A 382 3.56 -12.90 -0.67
CA ALA A 382 2.45 -12.08 -1.10
C ALA A 382 2.12 -11.05 0.00
N GLY A 383 1.79 -9.82 -0.40
CA GLY A 383 1.40 -8.77 0.54
C GLY A 383 1.83 -7.39 0.06
N ALA A 384 0.83 -6.53 -0.12
CA ALA A 384 1.02 -5.12 -0.40
C ALA A 384 1.49 -4.39 0.87
N ASP A 385 2.02 -3.18 0.72
CA ASP A 385 2.39 -2.29 1.84
C ASP A 385 3.43 -2.87 2.80
N ARG A 386 4.19 -3.90 2.40
CA ARG A 386 5.27 -4.46 3.23
C ARG A 386 6.58 -3.69 3.05
N PHE A 387 7.38 -3.66 4.12
CA PHE A 387 8.70 -3.05 4.07
C PHE A 387 9.74 -3.90 3.33
N TRP A 388 10.71 -3.18 2.76
CA TRP A 388 11.92 -3.73 2.16
C TRP A 388 13.13 -3.03 2.69
N TYR A 389 14.20 -3.80 2.87
CA TYR A 389 15.47 -3.28 3.32
C TYR A 389 16.51 -3.46 2.21
N ARG A 390 17.30 -2.41 1.97
CA ARG A 390 18.52 -2.50 1.20
C ARG A 390 19.70 -2.34 2.15
N VAL A 391 20.67 -3.24 2.02
CA VAL A 391 21.93 -3.18 2.76
C VAL A 391 23.06 -3.05 1.75
N CYS A 392 23.85 -1.97 1.85
CA CYS A 392 25.04 -1.77 1.04
C CYS A 392 26.29 -1.65 1.91
N CYS A 393 27.37 -2.31 1.50
CA CYS A 393 28.71 -2.19 2.08
C CYS A 393 29.73 -2.44 0.97
N ASP A 394 30.76 -1.60 0.86
CA ASP A 394 31.80 -1.76 -0.17
C ASP A 394 32.79 -2.87 0.20
N GLU A 395 33.13 -3.00 1.50
CA GLU A 395 34.11 -3.97 2.00
C GLU A 395 33.60 -4.64 3.30
N PRO A 396 33.08 -5.89 3.24
CA PRO A 396 32.96 -6.74 2.05
C PRO A 396 31.83 -6.26 1.14
N GLU A 397 31.97 -6.50 -0.17
CA GLU A 397 30.95 -6.14 -1.16
C GLU A 397 29.62 -6.85 -0.85
N VAL A 398 28.64 -6.04 -0.47
CA VAL A 398 27.26 -6.41 -0.23
C VAL A 398 26.40 -5.31 -0.84
N ASP A 399 25.52 -5.66 -1.77
CA ASP A 399 24.42 -4.81 -2.21
C ASP A 399 23.22 -5.72 -2.45
N VAL A 400 22.31 -5.73 -1.49
CA VAL A 400 21.18 -6.66 -1.47
C VAL A 400 19.91 -5.96 -1.02
N GLU A 401 18.82 -6.26 -1.70
CA GLU A 401 17.46 -5.92 -1.29
C GLU A 401 16.79 -7.17 -0.72
N VAL A 402 16.18 -7.03 0.45
CA VAL A 402 15.58 -8.13 1.20
C VAL A 402 14.16 -7.74 1.63
N PRO A 403 13.16 -8.60 1.39
CA PRO A 403 11.81 -8.36 1.88
C PRO A 403 11.79 -8.58 3.40
N GLU A 404 11.11 -7.71 4.15
CA GLU A 404 11.00 -7.80 5.62
C GLU A 404 10.65 -9.22 6.13
N PRO A 405 9.70 -9.96 5.55
CA PRO A 405 9.32 -11.30 6.04
C PRO A 405 10.43 -12.36 5.93
N ALA A 406 11.44 -12.11 5.10
CA ALA A 406 12.58 -13.01 4.95
C ALA A 406 13.66 -12.78 6.03
N LEU A 407 13.55 -11.71 6.82
CA LEU A 407 14.50 -11.38 7.87
C LEU A 407 14.11 -12.03 9.19
N ALA A 408 15.10 -12.58 9.88
CA ALA A 408 14.92 -13.02 11.25
C ALA A 408 14.78 -11.79 12.17
N GLU A 409 13.99 -11.92 13.24
CA GLU A 409 13.72 -10.85 14.22
C GLU A 409 15.00 -10.14 14.73
N PRO A 410 16.10 -10.85 15.10
CA PRO A 410 17.33 -10.17 15.54
C PRO A 410 18.01 -9.33 14.44
N THR A 411 17.84 -9.72 13.18
CA THR A 411 18.38 -9.01 12.02
C THR A 411 17.53 -7.78 11.73
N LEU A 412 16.21 -7.91 11.73
CA LEU A 412 15.29 -6.79 11.60
C LEU A 412 15.54 -5.73 12.69
N ASP A 413 15.67 -6.17 13.95
CA ASP A 413 15.96 -5.28 15.07
C ASP A 413 17.28 -4.50 14.88
N LEU A 414 18.32 -5.14 14.31
CA LEU A 414 19.60 -4.48 14.02
C LEU A 414 19.45 -3.43 12.91
N LEU A 415 18.71 -3.75 11.84
CA LEU A 415 18.45 -2.81 10.74
C LEU A 415 17.69 -1.58 11.24
N GLU A 416 16.63 -1.79 12.02
CA GLU A 416 15.80 -0.71 12.58
C GLU A 416 16.58 0.18 13.55
N ARG A 417 17.37 -0.41 14.48
CA ARG A 417 18.26 0.39 15.33
C ARG A 417 19.27 1.21 14.54
N THR A 418 19.78 0.65 13.44
CA THR A 418 20.72 1.35 12.57
C THR A 418 20.04 2.53 11.87
N LEU A 419 18.78 2.40 11.45
CA LEU A 419 18.00 3.49 10.86
C LEU A 419 17.66 4.58 11.89
N ASP A 420 17.28 4.19 13.11
CA ASP A 420 16.90 5.12 14.18
C ASP A 420 18.07 5.89 14.80
N ALA A 421 19.31 5.41 14.64
CA ALA A 421 20.51 6.10 15.11
C ALA A 421 20.86 7.37 14.32
N ALA A 422 20.04 7.75 13.33
CA ALA A 422 20.25 8.91 12.46
C ALA A 422 19.90 10.28 13.09
N ASP A 423 19.36 10.31 14.32
CA ASP A 423 18.88 11.54 15.01
C ASP A 423 19.82 12.11 16.09
#